data_AF-V5E915-F1
#
_entry.id   AF-V5E915-F1
#
_cell.length_a   1.000
_cell.length_b   1.000
_cell.length_c   1.000
_cell.angle_alpha   90.00
_cell.angle_beta   90.00
_cell.angle_gamma   90.00
#
_symmetry.space_group_name_H-M   'P 1'
#
loop_
_entity.id
_entity.type
_entity.pdbx_description
1 polymer ?
#
loop_
_entity_poly.entity_id
_entity_poly.type
_entity_poly.pdbx_seq_one_letter_code
_entity_poly.pdbx_strand_id
1 'polypeptide(L)'
;MRFSLQLLVVAFAALLCAVSPTDAKLRRGLAWGVNDNYGPKLAKGLISWYWHWQDGPNPKFNGKLQWVPCFWGPKYQSQWEQRKREMKGNLPQYILGVNEPEIPGQANLSPKQAAKLHMRELEPYARKGVKISSPQMVYKTEWLQQFMKECNKLGCTVDFIAIHWYGTTKDMAKLKRWVKTIHKTFNKPIWITEYGVTAASGPNMNAIKRFHMDATAWLTKVSYVKRAAWLGCFVVNNPPDSYANNKNAFYNDNGSLRDIAHWYMYSSKPVKRSAHSNRALPSSHVARRGLTHKDEDGNDIVDDDDDSEPPEHIIECDEYCQARDKAIADFEAKNGPISEEDDLDDDNDDDDN
;
A
#
# COMPACT_ATOMS: atom_id res chain seq x y z
N MET A 1 -15.05 -13.54 71.11
CA MET A 1 -15.94 -12.35 71.13
C MET A 1 -15.22 -11.21 70.45
N ARG A 2 -15.87 -10.63 69.43
CA ARG A 2 -15.81 -9.22 68.97
C ARG A 2 -14.61 -8.68 68.17
N PHE A 3 -14.99 -8.32 66.95
CA PHE A 3 -14.46 -7.43 65.89
C PHE A 3 -13.91 -6.05 66.30
N SER A 4 -12.97 -5.55 65.46
CA SER A 4 -13.01 -4.29 64.65
C SER A 4 -11.61 -3.65 64.55
N LEU A 5 -10.93 -3.62 63.39
CA LEU A 5 -11.07 -2.78 62.17
C LEU A 5 -10.52 -1.35 62.31
N GLN A 6 -9.37 -1.07 61.65
CA GLN A 6 -8.95 0.17 60.95
C GLN A 6 -7.50 -0.02 60.42
N LEU A 7 -7.26 -0.42 59.16
CA LEU A 7 -7.10 0.38 57.91
C LEU A 7 -6.08 1.55 57.98
N LEU A 8 -4.92 1.41 57.32
CA LEU A 8 -4.54 2.27 56.17
C LEU A 8 -3.29 1.75 55.40
N VAL A 9 -3.53 1.36 54.14
CA VAL A 9 -2.79 1.69 52.91
C VAL A 9 -1.25 1.72 52.91
N VAL A 10 -0.63 0.78 52.19
CA VAL A 10 0.38 1.10 51.15
C VAL A 10 0.11 0.19 49.95
N ALA A 11 -0.55 0.74 48.92
CA ALA A 11 -0.61 0.12 47.61
C ALA A 11 0.76 0.26 46.95
N PHE A 12 1.49 -0.84 46.80
CA PHE A 12 2.69 -0.86 45.96
C PHE A 12 2.25 -0.80 44.50
N ALA A 13 2.58 0.32 43.86
CA ALA A 13 2.37 0.58 42.46
C ALA A 13 3.09 -0.47 41.60
N ALA A 14 2.32 -1.39 41.02
CA ALA A 14 2.77 -2.16 39.86
C ALA A 14 2.65 -1.26 38.63
N LEU A 15 3.60 -0.33 38.44
CA LEU A 15 3.87 0.27 37.14
C LEU A 15 4.60 -0.79 36.31
N LEU A 16 3.84 -1.78 35.82
CA LEU A 16 4.30 -2.61 34.71
C LEU A 16 4.47 -1.69 33.52
N CYS A 17 5.72 -1.55 33.09
CA CYS A 17 6.16 -0.77 31.94
C CYS A 17 5.12 -0.88 30.82
N ALA A 18 4.43 0.22 30.55
CA ALA A 18 3.83 0.43 29.24
C ALA A 18 4.98 0.38 28.24
N VAL A 19 5.19 -0.77 27.63
CA VAL A 19 5.94 -0.83 26.39
C VAL A 19 5.02 -0.21 25.36
N SER A 20 5.07 1.11 25.24
CA SER A 20 4.59 1.79 24.04
C SER A 20 5.66 1.58 22.98
N PRO A 21 5.45 0.75 21.94
CA PRO A 21 6.01 1.09 20.68
C PRO A 21 5.14 2.24 20.14
N THR A 22 5.49 3.48 20.47
CA THR A 22 5.21 4.59 19.57
C THR A 22 6.05 4.35 18.31
N ASP A 23 5.54 3.48 17.43
CA ASP A 23 5.73 3.57 15.99
C ASP A 23 5.03 2.42 15.25
N ALA A 24 3.99 2.78 14.49
CA ALA A 24 4.12 2.71 13.04
C ALA A 24 3.16 3.71 12.40
N LYS A 25 3.65 4.94 12.23
CA LYS A 25 3.27 5.77 11.07
C LYS A 25 3.47 4.90 9.83
N LEU A 26 2.43 4.78 8.99
CA LEU A 26 2.40 3.98 7.76
C LEU A 26 3.79 3.64 7.18
N ARG A 27 4.11 2.36 7.04
CA ARG A 27 5.35 1.94 6.37
C ARG A 27 5.19 1.96 4.86
N ARG A 28 5.88 2.91 4.20
CA ARG A 28 5.94 3.00 2.73
C ARG A 28 6.76 1.87 2.15
N GLY A 29 6.28 1.30 1.06
CA GLY A 29 6.96 0.23 0.35
C GLY A 29 6.84 0.30 -1.15
N LEU A 30 7.45 -0.67 -1.80
CA LEU A 30 7.60 -0.71 -3.25
C LEU A 30 6.97 -2.01 -3.79
N ALA A 31 5.97 -1.89 -4.67
CA ALA A 31 5.58 -2.95 -5.58
C ALA A 31 6.59 -2.95 -6.73
N TRP A 32 7.65 -3.75 -6.58
CA TRP A 32 8.87 -3.69 -7.39
C TRP A 32 8.64 -4.34 -8.75
N GLY A 33 8.76 -3.58 -9.84
CA GLY A 33 8.55 -4.07 -11.22
C GLY A 33 9.53 -3.47 -12.23
N VAL A 34 10.73 -3.11 -11.77
CA VAL A 34 11.77 -2.45 -12.58
C VAL A 34 13.12 -3.15 -12.42
N ASN A 35 14.06 -2.83 -13.30
CA ASN A 35 15.42 -3.34 -13.23
C ASN A 35 16.04 -3.14 -11.83
N ASP A 36 16.52 -4.24 -11.24
CA ASP A 36 17.12 -4.25 -9.90
C ASP A 36 18.25 -3.24 -9.69
N ASN A 37 18.99 -2.90 -10.75
CA ASN A 37 20.06 -1.89 -10.68
C ASN A 37 19.55 -0.48 -10.34
N TYR A 38 18.26 -0.21 -10.49
CA TYR A 38 17.66 1.06 -10.07
C TYR A 38 17.27 1.06 -8.58
N GLY A 39 17.25 -0.10 -7.94
CA GLY A 39 16.92 -0.29 -6.53
C GLY A 39 17.67 0.61 -5.55
N PRO A 40 19.00 0.75 -5.65
CA PRO A 40 19.76 1.61 -4.74
C PRO A 40 19.27 3.06 -4.68
N LYS A 41 18.61 3.56 -5.74
CA LYS A 41 18.07 4.92 -5.77
C LYS A 41 16.81 5.07 -4.89
N LEU A 42 15.95 4.05 -4.81
CA LEU A 42 14.69 4.08 -4.03
C LEU A 42 14.81 3.53 -2.61
N ALA A 43 15.86 2.75 -2.30
CA ALA A 43 16.08 2.21 -0.96
C ALA A 43 16.67 3.24 0.03
N LYS A 44 15.96 4.35 0.21
CA LYS A 44 16.32 5.48 1.07
C LYS A 44 15.07 6.11 1.70
N GLY A 45 15.28 7.05 2.63
CA GLY A 45 14.21 7.83 3.25
C GLY A 45 13.22 6.96 4.01
N LEU A 46 11.93 7.17 3.76
CA LEU A 46 10.79 6.54 4.44
C LEU A 46 10.44 5.15 3.86
N ILE A 47 11.12 4.69 2.81
CA ILE A 47 10.89 3.37 2.23
C ILE A 47 11.51 2.31 3.13
N SER A 48 10.72 1.30 3.52
CA SER A 48 11.17 0.31 4.50
C SER A 48 10.93 -1.14 4.10
N TRP A 49 10.20 -1.39 3.02
CA TRP A 49 9.90 -2.73 2.53
C TRP A 49 9.63 -2.72 1.03
N TYR A 50 9.72 -3.88 0.41
CA TYR A 50 9.31 -4.09 -0.98
C TYR A 50 8.81 -5.50 -1.15
N TRP A 51 8.07 -5.70 -2.22
CA TRP A 51 7.63 -7.00 -2.67
C TRP A 51 7.65 -7.03 -4.19
N HIS A 52 7.60 -8.23 -4.76
CA HIS A 52 7.42 -8.45 -6.18
C HIS A 52 6.38 -9.57 -6.34
N TRP A 53 5.57 -9.52 -7.40
CA TRP A 53 4.54 -10.51 -7.70
C TRP A 53 5.05 -11.95 -7.71
N GLN A 54 6.15 -12.23 -8.41
CA GLN A 54 6.75 -13.56 -8.50
C GLN A 54 8.23 -13.64 -8.11
N ASP A 55 9.00 -12.54 -8.20
CA ASP A 55 10.46 -12.58 -8.08
C ASP A 55 10.97 -12.55 -6.63
N GLY A 56 12.25 -12.90 -6.48
CA GLY A 56 12.93 -13.07 -5.21
C GLY A 56 13.48 -11.76 -4.62
N PRO A 57 14.33 -11.85 -3.60
CA PRO A 57 15.01 -10.68 -3.05
C PRO A 57 15.90 -10.00 -4.12
N ASN A 58 15.77 -8.69 -4.27
CA ASN A 58 16.68 -7.87 -5.06
C ASN A 58 18.00 -7.66 -4.27
N PRO A 59 19.14 -8.20 -4.75
CA PRO A 59 20.41 -8.10 -4.04
C PRO A 59 20.96 -6.66 -4.00
N LYS A 60 20.55 -5.79 -4.93
CA LYS A 60 21.02 -4.39 -5.01
C LYS A 60 20.50 -3.52 -3.87
N PHE A 61 19.45 -3.94 -3.16
CA PHE A 61 19.03 -3.27 -1.94
C PHE A 61 19.99 -3.49 -0.76
N ASN A 62 20.93 -4.44 -0.84
CA ASN A 62 21.93 -4.71 0.19
C ASN A 62 21.34 -4.83 1.62
N GLY A 63 20.15 -5.44 1.73
CA GLY A 63 19.46 -5.63 3.00
C GLY A 63 18.80 -4.37 3.60
N LYS A 64 18.85 -3.21 2.93
CA LYS A 64 18.25 -1.95 3.42
C LYS A 64 16.73 -2.00 3.53
N LEU A 65 16.07 -2.79 2.68
CA LEU A 65 14.62 -2.94 2.67
C LEU A 65 14.22 -4.36 3.06
N GLN A 66 13.15 -4.48 3.84
CA GLN A 66 12.52 -5.78 4.11
C GLN A 66 11.88 -6.33 2.84
N TRP A 67 12.37 -7.48 2.37
CA TRP A 67 11.71 -8.23 1.32
C TRP A 67 10.48 -8.97 1.87
N VAL A 68 9.34 -8.83 1.17
CA VAL A 68 8.13 -9.58 1.45
C VAL A 68 7.81 -10.49 0.26
N PRO A 69 7.97 -11.82 0.37
CA PRO A 69 7.59 -12.76 -0.68
C PRO A 69 6.08 -12.79 -0.92
N CYS A 70 5.69 -13.03 -2.16
CA CYS A 70 4.31 -13.19 -2.59
C CYS A 70 4.09 -14.57 -3.21
N PHE A 71 3.06 -15.28 -2.74
CA PHE A 71 2.52 -16.41 -3.47
C PHE A 71 1.43 -15.91 -4.41
N TRP A 72 1.80 -15.45 -5.61
CA TRP A 72 0.85 -14.87 -6.57
C TRP A 72 -0.30 -15.81 -6.90
N GLY A 73 -0.01 -17.11 -7.02
CA GLY A 73 -0.98 -18.14 -7.37
C GLY A 73 -0.39 -19.22 -8.29
N PRO A 74 -1.20 -20.17 -8.76
CA PRO A 74 -0.73 -21.33 -9.50
C PRO A 74 0.04 -21.02 -10.79
N LYS A 75 -0.21 -19.87 -11.43
CA LYS A 75 0.48 -19.43 -12.66
C LYS A 75 2.01 -19.33 -12.49
N TYR A 76 2.48 -18.92 -11.31
CA TYR A 76 3.90 -18.73 -11.00
C TYR A 76 4.42 -19.74 -9.97
N GLN A 77 3.91 -20.98 -10.01
CA GLN A 77 4.29 -22.02 -9.05
C GLN A 77 5.81 -22.29 -9.06
N SER A 78 6.45 -22.31 -10.24
CA SER A 78 7.90 -22.55 -10.34
C SER A 78 8.73 -21.48 -9.62
N GLN A 79 8.34 -20.21 -9.77
CA GLN A 79 8.94 -19.09 -9.06
C GLN A 79 8.66 -19.21 -7.56
N TRP A 80 7.43 -19.56 -7.17
CA TRP A 80 7.11 -19.81 -5.77
C TRP A 80 7.97 -20.92 -5.14
N GLU A 81 8.19 -22.05 -5.83
CA GLU A 81 9.13 -23.08 -5.36
C GLU A 81 10.56 -22.54 -5.17
N GLN A 82 10.99 -21.59 -6.01
CA GLN A 82 12.26 -20.91 -5.83
C GLN A 82 12.25 -20.00 -4.59
N ARG A 83 11.19 -19.22 -4.37
CA ARG A 83 11.03 -18.43 -3.14
C ARG A 83 11.07 -19.33 -1.90
N LYS A 84 10.42 -20.50 -1.93
CA LYS A 84 10.46 -21.47 -0.83
C LYS A 84 11.87 -21.98 -0.54
N ARG A 85 12.73 -22.13 -1.56
CA ARG A 85 14.16 -22.44 -1.38
C ARG A 85 14.94 -21.27 -0.78
N GLU A 86 14.69 -20.05 -1.24
CA GLU A 86 15.33 -18.82 -0.72
C GLU A 86 14.96 -18.55 0.75
N MET A 87 13.73 -18.85 1.15
CA MET A 87 13.25 -18.73 2.53
C MET A 87 13.72 -19.89 3.44
N LYS A 88 14.38 -20.92 2.88
CA LYS A 88 14.79 -22.10 3.65
C LYS A 88 15.93 -21.71 4.60
N GLY A 89 15.70 -21.86 5.90
CA GLY A 89 16.69 -21.54 6.93
C GLY A 89 16.71 -20.06 7.36
N ASN A 90 16.00 -19.19 6.65
CA ASN A 90 15.79 -17.79 7.03
C ASN A 90 14.34 -17.40 6.69
N LEU A 91 13.43 -17.61 7.64
CA LEU A 91 12.01 -17.35 7.42
C LEU A 91 11.75 -15.85 7.32
N PRO A 92 10.94 -15.39 6.36
CA PRO A 92 10.53 -14.00 6.32
C PRO A 92 9.59 -13.70 7.49
N GLN A 93 9.46 -12.42 7.84
CA GLN A 93 8.49 -12.00 8.86
C GLN A 93 7.05 -12.03 8.33
N TYR A 94 6.87 -11.80 7.02
CA TYR A 94 5.57 -11.71 6.36
C TYR A 94 5.58 -12.44 5.02
N ILE A 95 4.43 -12.99 4.60
CA ILE A 95 4.20 -13.49 3.25
C ILE A 95 2.86 -12.94 2.74
N LEU A 96 2.84 -12.45 1.50
CA LEU A 96 1.62 -12.06 0.79
C LEU A 96 0.97 -13.28 0.13
N GLY A 97 -0.35 -13.35 0.24
CA GLY A 97 -1.20 -14.36 -0.35
C GLY A 97 -1.50 -14.12 -1.83
N VAL A 98 -2.40 -14.94 -2.36
CA VAL A 98 -2.79 -14.96 -3.78
C VAL A 98 -3.16 -13.56 -4.29
N ASN A 99 -2.66 -13.23 -5.48
CA ASN A 99 -2.87 -11.94 -6.13
C ASN A 99 -4.19 -11.92 -6.92
N GLU A 100 -5.11 -11.03 -6.53
CA GLU A 100 -6.35 -10.73 -7.27
C GLU A 100 -7.13 -11.98 -7.73
N PRO A 101 -7.42 -12.94 -6.83
CA PRO A 101 -8.09 -14.18 -7.21
C PRO A 101 -9.50 -13.97 -7.76
N GLU A 102 -10.15 -12.84 -7.50
CA GLU A 102 -11.49 -12.54 -7.99
C GLU A 102 -11.55 -12.04 -9.44
N ILE A 103 -10.38 -11.74 -10.03
CA ILE A 103 -10.25 -11.19 -11.38
C ILE A 103 -9.92 -12.32 -12.37
N PRO A 104 -10.74 -12.52 -13.42
CA PRO A 104 -10.54 -13.59 -14.40
C PRO A 104 -9.18 -13.56 -15.11
N GLY A 105 -8.62 -12.37 -15.35
CA GLY A 105 -7.30 -12.18 -15.98
C GLY A 105 -6.10 -12.39 -15.06
N GLN A 106 -6.33 -12.61 -13.77
CA GLN A 106 -5.29 -12.70 -12.73
C GLN A 106 -5.20 -14.13 -12.18
N ALA A 107 -5.13 -14.32 -10.86
CA ALA A 107 -5.05 -15.68 -10.31
C ALA A 107 -6.33 -16.50 -10.54
N ASN A 108 -7.49 -15.83 -10.70
CA ASN A 108 -8.78 -16.41 -11.10
C ASN A 108 -9.14 -17.70 -10.33
N LEU A 109 -9.41 -17.56 -9.04
CA LEU A 109 -9.75 -18.66 -8.16
C LEU A 109 -11.09 -18.42 -7.46
N SER A 110 -11.84 -19.49 -7.24
CA SER A 110 -12.93 -19.45 -6.26
C SER A 110 -12.39 -19.31 -4.83
N PRO A 111 -13.20 -18.80 -3.88
CA PRO A 111 -12.80 -18.69 -2.48
C PRO A 111 -12.35 -20.04 -1.88
N LYS A 112 -13.03 -21.13 -2.23
CA LYS A 112 -12.72 -22.49 -1.77
C LYS A 112 -11.38 -23.00 -2.32
N GLN A 113 -11.06 -22.70 -3.58
CA GLN A 113 -9.77 -23.07 -4.17
C GLN A 113 -8.63 -22.27 -3.51
N ALA A 114 -8.82 -20.97 -3.32
CA ALA A 114 -7.85 -20.12 -2.66
C ALA A 114 -7.58 -20.56 -1.20
N ALA A 115 -8.62 -20.90 -0.43
CA ALA A 115 -8.46 -21.40 0.95
C ALA A 115 -7.65 -22.72 1.01
N LYS A 116 -7.88 -23.65 0.07
CA LYS A 116 -7.09 -24.87 -0.04
C LYS A 116 -5.62 -24.59 -0.40
N LEU A 117 -5.37 -23.65 -1.30
CA LEU A 117 -4.02 -23.24 -1.66
C LEU A 117 -3.31 -22.55 -0.49
N HIS A 118 -4.02 -21.70 0.25
CA HIS A 118 -3.51 -21.06 1.48
C HIS A 118 -3.03 -22.11 2.49
N MET A 119 -3.85 -23.13 2.75
CA MET A 119 -3.49 -24.25 3.63
C MET A 119 -2.28 -25.04 3.14
N ARG A 120 -2.13 -25.20 1.83
CA ARG A 120 -1.04 -25.98 1.24
C ARG A 120 0.27 -25.20 1.23
N GLU A 121 0.23 -23.94 0.82
CA GLU A 121 1.41 -23.15 0.47
C GLU A 121 1.86 -22.19 1.56
N LEU A 122 0.93 -21.67 2.37
CA LEU A 122 1.21 -20.55 3.30
C LEU A 122 1.10 -20.96 4.77
N GLU A 123 0.12 -21.78 5.11
CA GLU A 123 -0.07 -22.27 6.49
C GLU A 123 1.17 -22.97 7.10
N PRO A 124 2.00 -23.72 6.35
CA PRO A 124 3.26 -24.26 6.90
C PRO A 124 4.24 -23.18 7.41
N TYR A 125 4.16 -21.97 6.89
CA TYR A 125 4.95 -20.81 7.34
C TYR A 125 4.28 -20.13 8.53
N ALA A 126 2.95 -20.00 8.52
CA ALA A 126 2.19 -19.48 9.65
C ALA A 126 2.49 -20.23 10.95
N ARG A 127 2.51 -21.56 10.90
CA ARG A 127 2.85 -22.43 12.03
C ARG A 127 4.27 -22.24 12.58
N LYS A 128 5.14 -21.59 11.81
CA LYS A 128 6.51 -21.23 12.20
C LYS A 128 6.63 -19.77 12.62
N GLY A 129 5.51 -19.07 12.79
CA GLY A 129 5.45 -17.68 13.26
C GLY A 129 5.47 -16.61 12.16
N VAL A 130 5.47 -17.01 10.88
CA VAL A 130 5.41 -16.05 9.76
C VAL A 130 4.00 -15.46 9.65
N LYS A 131 3.88 -14.15 9.48
CA LYS A 131 2.59 -13.47 9.36
C LYS A 131 2.06 -13.53 7.93
N ILE A 132 0.84 -14.04 7.74
CA ILE A 132 0.29 -14.30 6.41
C ILE A 132 -0.86 -13.35 6.10
N SER A 133 -0.85 -12.74 4.91
CA SER A 133 -1.96 -11.92 4.46
C SER A 133 -3.17 -12.74 4.01
N SER A 134 -4.33 -12.10 3.90
CA SER A 134 -5.40 -12.59 3.02
C SER A 134 -4.93 -12.62 1.55
N PRO A 135 -5.70 -13.22 0.62
CA PRO A 135 -5.58 -12.88 -0.78
C PRO A 135 -5.68 -11.35 -0.98
N GLN A 136 -4.98 -10.84 -1.98
CA GLN A 136 -4.82 -9.41 -2.28
C GLN A 136 -5.98 -8.97 -3.17
N MET A 137 -7.00 -8.37 -2.56
CA MET A 137 -8.29 -8.10 -3.21
C MET A 137 -8.38 -6.67 -3.78
N VAL A 138 -9.07 -6.50 -4.90
CA VAL A 138 -9.27 -5.22 -5.58
C VAL A 138 -10.65 -4.62 -5.31
N TYR A 139 -11.71 -5.45 -5.34
CA TYR A 139 -13.08 -4.89 -5.33
C TYR A 139 -14.22 -5.76 -4.77
N LYS A 140 -14.07 -7.08 -4.57
CA LYS A 140 -15.16 -7.94 -4.05
C LYS A 140 -14.97 -8.33 -2.59
N THR A 141 -15.61 -7.63 -1.65
CA THR A 141 -15.55 -8.00 -0.22
C THR A 141 -16.25 -9.34 0.05
N GLU A 142 -17.31 -9.68 -0.69
CA GLU A 142 -18.06 -10.92 -0.53
C GLU A 142 -17.22 -12.15 -0.87
N TRP A 143 -16.37 -12.04 -1.91
CA TRP A 143 -15.43 -13.09 -2.25
C TRP A 143 -14.48 -13.35 -1.08
N LEU A 144 -13.96 -12.29 -0.47
CA LEU A 144 -13.04 -12.40 0.65
C LEU A 144 -13.73 -12.92 1.93
N GLN A 145 -14.98 -12.51 2.20
CA GLN A 145 -15.77 -13.08 3.30
C GLN A 145 -15.98 -14.59 3.13
N GLN A 146 -16.28 -15.04 1.90
CA GLN A 146 -16.40 -16.47 1.60
C GLN A 146 -15.06 -17.20 1.76
N PHE A 147 -13.95 -16.58 1.35
CA PHE A 147 -12.61 -17.14 1.56
C PHE A 147 -12.32 -17.28 3.05
N MET A 148 -12.58 -16.24 3.86
CA MET A 148 -12.36 -16.28 5.31
C MET A 148 -13.22 -17.37 5.97
N LYS A 149 -14.47 -17.56 5.52
CA LYS A 149 -15.33 -18.66 5.99
C LYS A 149 -14.75 -20.04 5.65
N GLU A 150 -14.30 -20.25 4.42
CA GLU A 150 -13.66 -21.51 4.02
C GLU A 150 -12.32 -21.71 4.74
N CYS A 151 -11.54 -20.65 4.95
CA CYS A 151 -10.29 -20.74 5.68
C CYS A 151 -10.49 -21.10 7.16
N ASN A 152 -11.50 -20.51 7.81
CA ASN A 152 -11.87 -20.86 9.18
C ASN A 152 -12.25 -22.35 9.31
N LYS A 153 -12.97 -22.90 8.33
CA LYS A 153 -13.30 -24.34 8.31
C LYS A 153 -12.06 -25.24 8.19
N LEU A 154 -11.05 -24.78 7.46
CA LEU A 154 -9.80 -25.53 7.25
C LEU A 154 -8.76 -25.28 8.36
N GLY A 155 -8.97 -24.28 9.21
CA GLY A 155 -8.00 -23.87 10.23
C GLY A 155 -6.83 -23.05 9.68
N CYS A 156 -7.04 -22.23 8.65
CA CYS A 156 -6.00 -21.33 8.16
C CYS A 156 -5.68 -20.19 9.13
N THR A 157 -4.45 -19.70 9.05
CA THR A 157 -4.04 -18.43 9.64
C THR A 157 -4.10 -17.29 8.63
N VAL A 158 -4.82 -16.21 8.96
CA VAL A 158 -4.82 -14.93 8.24
C VAL A 158 -4.60 -13.80 9.24
N ASP A 159 -3.41 -13.21 9.23
CA ASP A 159 -2.99 -12.21 10.22
C ASP A 159 -3.42 -10.79 9.84
N PHE A 160 -3.43 -10.46 8.55
CA PHE A 160 -3.77 -9.12 8.05
C PHE A 160 -4.47 -9.19 6.70
N ILE A 161 -5.20 -8.13 6.33
CA ILE A 161 -5.90 -8.04 5.05
C ILE A 161 -5.03 -7.27 4.06
N ALA A 162 -4.79 -7.87 2.89
CA ALA A 162 -4.11 -7.22 1.78
C ALA A 162 -5.13 -6.79 0.72
N ILE A 163 -5.02 -5.55 0.24
CA ILE A 163 -5.89 -5.00 -0.79
C ILE A 163 -5.09 -4.21 -1.83
N HIS A 164 -5.64 -4.13 -3.03
CA HIS A 164 -5.25 -3.17 -4.04
C HIS A 164 -6.34 -2.10 -4.18
N TRP A 165 -5.95 -0.91 -4.64
CA TRP A 165 -6.92 0.12 -4.98
C TRP A 165 -6.46 0.94 -6.18
N TYR A 166 -7.32 1.06 -7.18
CA TYR A 166 -7.08 1.88 -8.36
C TYR A 166 -8.29 2.72 -8.69
N GLY A 167 -8.08 3.98 -9.03
CA GLY A 167 -9.16 4.89 -9.39
C GLY A 167 -8.65 6.12 -10.11
N THR A 168 -9.40 7.21 -10.04
CA THR A 168 -9.03 8.50 -10.60
C THR A 168 -8.45 9.43 -9.55
N THR A 169 -7.87 10.55 -9.98
CA THR A 169 -7.40 11.61 -9.06
C THR A 169 -8.52 12.32 -8.30
N LYS A 170 -9.80 12.06 -8.63
CA LYS A 170 -10.98 12.61 -7.95
C LYS A 170 -11.54 11.67 -6.87
N ASP A 171 -11.04 10.44 -6.78
CA ASP A 171 -11.65 9.37 -5.98
C ASP A 171 -11.11 9.26 -4.55
N MET A 172 -10.56 10.33 -3.98
CA MET A 172 -10.07 10.33 -2.59
C MET A 172 -11.15 9.85 -1.60
N ALA A 173 -12.39 10.31 -1.73
CA ALA A 173 -13.49 9.86 -0.89
C ALA A 173 -13.79 8.35 -1.07
N LYS A 174 -13.69 7.82 -2.29
CA LYS A 174 -13.91 6.39 -2.56
C LYS A 174 -12.78 5.52 -1.98
N LEU A 175 -11.53 5.96 -2.07
CA LEU A 175 -10.40 5.28 -1.41
C LEU A 175 -10.64 5.17 0.10
N LYS A 176 -10.98 6.29 0.75
CA LYS A 176 -11.26 6.32 2.19
C LYS A 176 -12.40 5.38 2.57
N ARG A 177 -13.54 5.47 1.87
CA ARG A 177 -14.71 4.62 2.14
C ARG A 177 -14.39 3.14 1.94
N TRP A 178 -13.65 2.78 0.89
CA TRP A 178 -13.24 1.41 0.65
C TRP A 178 -12.40 0.84 1.79
N VAL A 179 -11.35 1.55 2.19
CA VAL A 179 -10.45 1.14 3.28
C VAL A 179 -11.20 1.01 4.61
N LYS A 180 -12.09 1.96 4.94
CA LYS A 180 -12.97 1.87 6.12
C LYS A 180 -13.90 0.66 6.06
N THR A 181 -14.48 0.37 4.88
CA THR A 181 -15.36 -0.80 4.67
C THR A 181 -14.61 -2.10 4.95
N ILE A 182 -13.39 -2.24 4.41
CA ILE A 182 -12.54 -3.41 4.61
C ILE A 182 -12.22 -3.57 6.10
N HIS A 183 -11.83 -2.49 6.78
CA HIS A 183 -11.51 -2.54 8.20
C HIS A 183 -12.72 -2.95 9.04
N LYS A 184 -13.90 -2.32 8.82
CA LYS A 184 -15.13 -2.68 9.54
C LYS A 184 -15.60 -4.10 9.25
N THR A 185 -15.34 -4.62 8.05
CA THR A 185 -15.74 -5.98 7.66
C THR A 185 -14.88 -7.07 8.33
N PHE A 186 -13.57 -6.85 8.43
CA PHE A 186 -12.63 -7.91 8.82
C PHE A 186 -11.94 -7.68 10.17
N ASN A 187 -11.99 -6.45 10.70
CA ASN A 187 -11.39 -6.03 11.96
C ASN A 187 -9.94 -6.52 12.15
N LYS A 188 -9.12 -6.29 11.12
CA LYS A 188 -7.71 -6.71 11.03
C LYS A 188 -6.86 -5.59 10.44
N PRO A 189 -5.55 -5.54 10.75
CA PRO A 189 -4.63 -4.62 10.10
C PRO A 189 -4.69 -4.75 8.58
N ILE A 190 -4.58 -3.61 7.88
CA ILE A 190 -4.64 -3.52 6.42
C ILE A 190 -3.26 -3.22 5.86
N TRP A 191 -2.92 -3.91 4.78
CA TRP A 191 -1.84 -3.55 3.87
C TRP A 191 -2.44 -3.21 2.52
N ILE A 192 -2.10 -2.03 1.99
CA ILE A 192 -2.45 -1.63 0.63
C ILE A 192 -1.25 -1.95 -0.25
N THR A 193 -1.19 -3.19 -0.75
CA THR A 193 0.00 -3.70 -1.47
C THR A 193 0.17 -3.06 -2.84
N GLU A 194 -0.90 -2.48 -3.39
CA GLU A 194 -0.87 -1.60 -4.55
C GLU A 194 -1.92 -0.50 -4.42
N TYR A 195 -1.55 0.74 -4.71
CA TYR A 195 -2.51 1.78 -5.05
C TYR A 195 -2.00 2.71 -6.13
N GLY A 196 -2.90 3.20 -6.98
CA GLY A 196 -2.52 4.04 -8.11
C GLY A 196 -3.69 4.65 -8.85
N VAL A 197 -3.36 5.41 -9.89
CA VAL A 197 -4.34 5.99 -10.81
C VAL A 197 -4.44 5.12 -12.07
N THR A 198 -5.64 4.96 -12.62
CA THR A 198 -5.87 4.15 -13.83
C THR A 198 -5.50 4.90 -15.11
N ALA A 199 -5.03 4.17 -16.13
CA ALA A 199 -4.66 4.73 -17.43
C ALA A 199 -5.83 5.46 -18.09
N ALA A 200 -7.03 4.87 -18.04
CA ALA A 200 -8.23 5.40 -18.67
C ALA A 200 -8.80 6.67 -18.00
N SER A 201 -8.30 7.07 -16.82
CA SER A 201 -8.78 8.28 -16.12
C SER A 201 -8.24 9.60 -16.69
N GLY A 202 -7.28 9.53 -17.62
CA GLY A 202 -6.72 10.68 -18.34
C GLY A 202 -6.21 11.88 -17.54
N PRO A 203 -5.56 11.75 -16.37
CA PRO A 203 -5.14 12.90 -15.60
C PRO A 203 -3.81 13.47 -16.12
N ASN A 204 -3.63 14.78 -15.93
CA ASN A 204 -2.29 15.38 -16.01
C ASN A 204 -1.43 14.95 -14.83
N MET A 205 -0.11 15.07 -14.99
CA MET A 205 0.83 14.67 -13.96
C MET A 205 0.65 15.39 -12.62
N ASN A 206 0.32 16.69 -12.65
CA ASN A 206 0.08 17.47 -11.44
C ASN A 206 -1.12 16.95 -10.63
N ALA A 207 -2.14 16.41 -11.29
CA ALA A 207 -3.28 15.78 -10.63
C ALA A 207 -2.89 14.44 -9.98
N ILE A 208 -2.09 13.61 -10.67
CA ILE A 208 -1.59 12.34 -10.14
C ILE A 208 -0.69 12.57 -8.93
N LYS A 209 0.26 13.52 -9.03
CA LYS A 209 1.16 13.88 -7.92
C LYS A 209 0.36 14.34 -6.71
N ARG A 210 -0.63 15.22 -6.88
CA ARG A 210 -1.51 15.65 -5.77
C ARG A 210 -2.28 14.50 -5.15
N PHE A 211 -2.93 13.66 -5.96
CA PHE A 211 -3.65 12.50 -5.46
C PHE A 211 -2.73 11.55 -4.68
N HIS A 212 -1.55 11.24 -5.23
CA HIS A 212 -0.55 10.41 -4.56
C HIS A 212 -0.13 11.00 -3.20
N MET A 213 0.08 12.32 -3.16
CA MET A 213 0.44 13.04 -1.94
C MET A 213 -0.67 12.98 -0.89
N ASP A 214 -1.91 13.30 -1.29
CA ASP A 214 -3.07 13.34 -0.39
C ASP A 214 -3.43 11.94 0.11
N ALA A 215 -3.41 10.93 -0.76
CA ALA A 215 -3.64 9.53 -0.41
C ALA A 215 -2.58 9.04 0.60
N THR A 216 -1.31 9.26 0.32
CA THR A 216 -0.22 8.83 1.21
C THR A 216 -0.30 9.56 2.56
N ALA A 217 -0.59 10.87 2.57
CA ALA A 217 -0.74 11.65 3.79
C ALA A 217 -1.92 11.17 4.64
N TRP A 218 -3.08 10.90 4.03
CA TRP A 218 -4.21 10.33 4.74
C TRP A 218 -3.87 8.95 5.31
N LEU A 219 -3.28 8.04 4.52
CA LEU A 219 -2.88 6.71 4.97
C LEU A 219 -1.90 6.76 6.16
N THR A 220 -1.06 7.79 6.28
CA THR A 220 -0.17 7.95 7.45
C THR A 220 -0.89 8.18 8.77
N LYS A 221 -2.15 8.63 8.72
CA LYS A 221 -2.98 8.92 9.90
C LYS A 221 -3.99 7.82 10.22
N VAL A 222 -4.10 6.80 9.37
CA VAL A 222 -5.05 5.70 9.54
C VAL A 222 -4.37 4.56 10.28
N SER A 223 -4.66 4.46 11.57
CA SER A 223 -3.99 3.56 12.52
C SER A 223 -3.97 2.10 12.10
N TYR A 224 -5.06 1.62 11.49
CA TYR A 224 -5.20 0.24 11.06
C TYR A 224 -4.56 -0.06 9.71
N VAL A 225 -4.08 0.95 8.96
CA VAL A 225 -3.27 0.74 7.76
C VAL A 225 -1.80 0.74 8.13
N LYS A 226 -1.16 -0.44 8.05
CA LYS A 226 0.23 -0.60 8.51
C LYS A 226 1.26 -0.45 7.41
N ARG A 227 0.88 -0.72 6.16
CA ARG A 227 1.76 -0.68 4.99
C ARG A 227 0.99 -0.24 3.74
N ALA A 228 1.63 0.56 2.91
CA ALA A 228 1.12 0.89 1.59
C ALA A 228 2.25 1.01 0.56
N ALA A 229 2.00 0.58 -0.67
CA ALA A 229 2.93 0.72 -1.78
C ALA A 229 2.21 1.33 -2.99
N TRP A 230 2.68 2.49 -3.43
CA TRP A 230 2.20 3.08 -4.68
C TRP A 230 2.71 2.23 -5.85
N LEU A 231 1.85 1.92 -6.81
CA LEU A 231 2.26 1.21 -8.01
C LEU A 231 3.01 2.19 -8.93
N GLY A 232 4.32 2.33 -8.68
CA GLY A 232 5.18 3.24 -9.43
C GLY A 232 6.56 2.68 -9.77
N CYS A 233 6.97 1.51 -9.31
CA CYS A 233 8.32 0.99 -9.62
C CYS A 233 8.39 0.40 -11.03
N PHE A 234 8.30 1.26 -12.03
CA PHE A 234 8.46 0.99 -13.46
C PHE A 234 8.91 2.29 -14.16
N VAL A 235 9.33 2.19 -15.42
CA VAL A 235 9.70 3.35 -16.23
C VAL A 235 8.48 3.91 -16.94
N VAL A 236 8.41 5.24 -17.10
CA VAL A 236 7.21 5.95 -17.60
C VAL A 236 6.67 5.44 -18.93
N ASN A 237 7.50 4.91 -19.83
CA ASN A 237 7.03 4.35 -21.12
C ASN A 237 6.88 2.83 -21.13
N ASN A 238 6.98 2.16 -19.97
CA ASN A 238 6.78 0.71 -19.85
C ASN A 238 6.09 0.38 -18.52
N PRO A 239 4.79 0.71 -18.37
CA PRO A 239 4.00 0.29 -17.22
C PRO A 239 3.87 -1.25 -17.14
N PRO A 240 3.59 -1.80 -15.95
CA PRO A 240 3.50 -3.26 -15.76
C PRO A 240 2.33 -3.89 -16.52
N ASP A 241 1.28 -3.11 -16.79
CA ASP A 241 0.12 -3.48 -17.60
C ASP A 241 -0.54 -2.23 -18.21
N SER A 242 -1.62 -2.43 -18.97
CA SER A 242 -2.41 -1.35 -19.57
C SER A 242 -3.41 -0.69 -18.61
N TYR A 243 -3.57 -1.20 -17.39
CA TYR A 243 -4.52 -0.70 -16.41
C TYR A 243 -3.92 0.46 -15.60
N ALA A 244 -2.65 0.33 -15.21
CA ALA A 244 -1.92 1.36 -14.49
C ALA A 244 -1.63 2.58 -15.37
N ASN A 245 -1.87 3.79 -14.84
CA ASN A 245 -1.45 5.00 -15.52
C ASN A 245 0.08 5.08 -15.57
N ASN A 246 0.62 5.32 -16.77
CA ASN A 246 2.05 5.37 -17.02
C ASN A 246 2.75 6.49 -16.19
N LYS A 247 2.03 7.58 -15.91
CA LYS A 247 2.49 8.69 -15.06
C LYS A 247 2.57 8.34 -13.56
N ASN A 248 2.09 7.17 -13.13
CA ASN A 248 2.38 6.67 -11.77
C ASN A 248 3.88 6.32 -11.59
N ALA A 249 4.63 6.15 -12.69
CA ALA A 249 6.02 5.71 -12.70
C ALA A 249 6.95 6.53 -11.79
N PHE A 250 7.92 5.86 -11.19
CA PHE A 250 8.99 6.45 -10.41
C PHE A 250 10.25 6.71 -11.22
N TYR A 251 10.35 6.14 -12.42
CA TYR A 251 11.53 6.26 -13.27
C TYR A 251 11.20 6.83 -14.64
N ASN A 252 12.11 7.65 -15.15
CA ASN A 252 12.18 7.97 -16.57
C ASN A 252 12.81 6.82 -17.35
N ASP A 253 12.74 6.85 -18.68
CA ASP A 253 13.30 5.79 -19.54
C ASP A 253 14.80 5.57 -19.34
N ASN A 254 15.54 6.63 -19.05
CA ASN A 254 16.98 6.57 -18.77
C ASN A 254 17.31 6.08 -17.34
N GLY A 255 16.30 5.72 -16.54
CA GLY A 255 16.46 5.25 -15.16
C GLY A 255 16.74 6.35 -14.14
N SER A 256 16.63 7.64 -14.49
CA SER A 256 16.60 8.74 -13.51
C SER A 256 15.31 8.70 -12.70
N LEU A 257 15.35 9.23 -11.47
CA LEU A 257 14.15 9.30 -10.64
C LEU A 257 13.23 10.41 -11.14
N ARG A 258 11.93 10.15 -11.04
CA ARG A 258 10.88 11.12 -11.26
C ARG A 258 10.55 11.84 -9.96
N ASP A 259 9.98 13.02 -10.12
CA ASP A 259 9.70 13.96 -9.06
C ASP A 259 8.69 13.41 -8.01
N ILE A 260 7.71 12.63 -8.50
CA ILE A 260 6.78 11.87 -7.67
C ILE A 260 7.49 10.82 -6.78
N ALA A 261 8.56 10.19 -7.27
CA ALA A 261 9.31 9.19 -6.51
C ALA A 261 10.11 9.82 -5.38
N HIS A 262 10.80 10.92 -5.67
CA HIS A 262 11.57 11.66 -4.68
C HIS A 262 10.68 12.14 -3.52
N TRP A 263 9.48 12.67 -3.83
CA TRP A 263 8.50 13.02 -2.82
C TRP A 263 8.10 11.81 -1.95
N TYR A 264 7.80 10.68 -2.59
CA TYR A 264 7.39 9.46 -1.89
C TYR A 264 8.45 8.94 -0.92
N MET A 265 9.73 9.13 -1.26
CA MET A 265 10.84 8.72 -0.40
C MET A 265 11.02 9.62 0.82
N TYR A 266 10.98 10.95 0.66
CA TYR A 266 11.49 11.85 1.70
C TYR A 266 10.44 12.71 2.39
N SER A 267 9.27 12.94 1.79
CA SER A 267 8.30 13.87 2.35
C SER A 267 7.35 13.21 3.34
N SER A 268 7.41 13.62 4.61
CA SER A 268 6.52 13.14 5.69
C SER A 268 5.19 13.89 5.79
N LYS A 269 5.05 15.06 5.15
CA LYS A 269 3.81 15.87 5.11
C LYS A 269 3.51 16.32 3.68
N PRO A 270 2.24 16.47 3.27
CA PRO A 270 1.90 17.24 2.09
C PRO A 270 2.29 18.69 2.37
N VAL A 271 3.29 19.21 1.66
CA VAL A 271 3.71 20.61 1.84
C VAL A 271 2.53 21.50 1.43
N LYS A 272 1.89 22.16 2.39
CA LYS A 272 1.10 23.37 2.11
C LYS A 272 2.10 24.34 1.51
N ARG A 273 2.02 24.60 0.20
CA ARG A 273 2.87 25.61 -0.44
C ARG A 273 2.76 26.92 0.33
N SER A 274 3.83 27.31 1.00
CA SER A 274 4.03 28.69 1.44
C SER A 274 4.07 29.55 0.18
N ALA A 275 3.19 30.54 0.09
CA ALA A 275 3.12 31.51 -0.99
C ALA A 275 4.28 32.53 -0.97
N HIS A 276 5.46 32.14 -0.48
CA HIS A 276 6.64 33.01 -0.40
C HIS A 276 7.86 32.39 -1.07
N SER A 277 7.72 32.15 -2.38
CA SER A 277 8.85 32.15 -3.31
C SER A 277 8.37 32.75 -4.64
N ASN A 278 8.03 34.04 -4.60
CA ASN A 278 8.01 34.87 -5.80
C ASN A 278 9.45 35.10 -6.25
N ARG A 279 10.05 34.10 -6.91
CA ARG A 279 11.12 34.37 -7.87
C ARG A 279 10.42 34.50 -9.21
N ALA A 280 10.33 35.75 -9.68
CA ALA A 280 9.60 36.15 -10.88
C ALA A 280 9.80 35.15 -12.03
N LEU A 281 8.68 34.60 -12.52
CA LEU A 281 8.63 33.85 -13.77
C LEU A 281 8.87 34.82 -14.93
N PRO A 282 9.86 34.57 -15.82
CA PRO A 282 9.90 35.27 -17.09
C PRO A 282 8.70 34.85 -17.92
N SER A 283 7.89 35.82 -18.30
CA SER A 283 6.86 35.71 -19.33
C SER A 283 7.54 35.49 -20.68
N SER A 284 7.48 34.28 -21.23
CA SER A 284 7.49 34.02 -22.68
C SER A 284 7.42 32.52 -22.93
N HIS A 285 6.58 32.12 -23.90
CA HIS A 285 6.48 30.77 -24.45
C HIS A 285 7.84 30.25 -24.94
N VAL A 286 8.55 29.51 -24.08
CA VAL A 286 9.63 28.60 -24.47
C VAL A 286 9.27 27.27 -23.83
N ALA A 287 9.17 26.22 -24.65
CA ALA A 287 9.05 24.85 -24.18
C ALA A 287 10.15 24.60 -23.15
N ARG A 288 9.78 24.46 -21.86
CA ARG A 288 10.74 24.13 -20.82
C ARG A 288 11.09 22.67 -21.03
N ARG A 289 12.28 22.42 -21.57
CA ARG A 289 12.95 21.13 -21.43
C ARG A 289 13.02 20.85 -19.92
N GLY A 290 12.45 19.73 -19.47
CA GLY A 290 12.34 19.36 -18.05
C GLY A 290 13.54 19.78 -17.23
N LEU A 291 13.29 20.62 -16.22
CA LEU A 291 14.31 21.04 -15.27
C LEU A 291 14.86 19.78 -14.60
N THR A 292 16.11 19.46 -14.92
CA THR A 292 16.85 18.41 -14.22
C THR A 292 17.49 19.05 -13.00
N HIS A 293 17.21 18.51 -11.82
CA HIS A 293 17.87 18.88 -10.58
C HIS A 293 18.55 17.67 -9.94
N LYS A 294 19.47 17.91 -9.01
CA LYS A 294 20.18 16.85 -8.30
C LYS A 294 19.57 16.63 -6.92
N ASP A 295 19.39 15.38 -6.50
CA ASP A 295 19.09 15.04 -5.11
C ASP A 295 20.33 15.20 -4.21
N GLU A 296 20.15 15.02 -2.89
CA GLU A 296 21.24 15.14 -1.90
C GLU A 296 22.40 14.16 -2.15
N ASP A 297 22.14 13.07 -2.88
CA ASP A 297 23.11 12.04 -3.26
C ASP A 297 23.65 12.22 -4.70
N GLY A 298 23.35 13.34 -5.36
CA GLY A 298 23.83 13.66 -6.71
C GLY A 298 23.11 12.92 -7.85
N ASN A 299 21.98 12.25 -7.59
CA ASN A 299 21.17 11.63 -8.62
C ASN A 299 20.36 12.68 -9.38
N ASP A 300 20.25 12.51 -10.70
CA ASP A 300 19.34 13.33 -11.50
C ASP A 300 17.88 13.01 -11.15
N ILE A 301 17.14 14.05 -10.80
CA ILE A 301 15.67 14.11 -10.75
C ILE A 301 15.23 14.97 -11.92
N VAL A 302 14.29 14.46 -12.71
CA VAL A 302 13.71 15.21 -13.84
C VAL A 302 12.30 15.60 -13.46
N ASP A 303 12.01 16.90 -13.55
CA ASP A 303 10.66 17.44 -13.35
C ASP A 303 9.68 16.79 -14.33
N ASP A 304 8.51 16.43 -13.81
CA ASP A 304 7.51 15.73 -14.60
C ASP A 304 6.68 16.71 -15.45
N ASP A 305 7.15 17.02 -16.66
CA ASP A 305 6.38 17.80 -17.64
C ASP A 305 5.27 16.94 -18.29
N ASP A 306 4.14 17.60 -18.61
CA ASP A 306 2.92 16.95 -19.10
C ASP A 306 2.88 16.99 -20.64
N ASP A 307 3.77 16.23 -21.28
CA ASP A 307 3.88 16.23 -22.76
C ASP A 307 2.85 15.33 -23.47
N SER A 308 2.04 14.56 -22.72
CA SER A 308 1.09 13.59 -23.29
C SER A 308 -0.34 14.09 -23.32
N GLU A 309 -1.01 13.96 -24.46
CA GLU A 309 -2.45 14.21 -24.57
C GLU A 309 -3.26 13.20 -23.74
N PRO A 310 -4.37 13.62 -23.12
CA PRO A 310 -5.27 12.72 -22.41
C PRO A 310 -5.88 11.68 -23.37
N PRO A 311 -6.29 10.50 -22.88
CA PRO A 311 -6.98 9.50 -23.70
C PRO A 311 -8.25 10.08 -24.31
N GLU A 312 -8.60 9.63 -25.52
CA GLU A 312 -9.79 10.08 -26.25
C GLU A 312 -11.10 9.87 -25.47
N HIS A 313 -11.12 8.86 -24.60
CA HIS A 313 -12.24 8.56 -23.72
C HIS A 313 -11.77 8.44 -22.27
N ILE A 314 -12.25 9.34 -21.42
CA ILE A 314 -11.97 9.35 -19.98
C ILE A 314 -13.00 8.49 -19.26
N ILE A 315 -12.53 7.47 -18.52
CA ILE A 315 -13.35 6.60 -17.68
C ILE A 315 -13.21 7.04 -16.22
N GLU A 316 -14.27 7.64 -15.66
CA GLU A 316 -14.27 8.10 -14.27
C GLU A 316 -14.58 6.99 -13.26
N CYS A 317 -15.26 5.93 -13.67
CA CYS A 317 -15.57 4.78 -12.82
C CYS A 317 -15.77 3.53 -13.69
N ASP A 318 -14.74 2.70 -13.76
CA ASP A 318 -14.75 1.41 -14.46
C ASP A 318 -15.55 0.33 -13.70
N GLU A 319 -15.54 -0.89 -14.23
CA GLU A 319 -16.23 -2.03 -13.60
C GLU A 319 -15.71 -2.35 -12.18
N TYR A 320 -14.43 -2.10 -11.88
CA TYR A 320 -13.86 -2.35 -10.55
C TYR A 320 -14.27 -1.27 -9.56
N CYS A 321 -14.34 -0.02 -10.01
CA CYS A 321 -14.92 1.09 -9.26
C CYS A 321 -16.39 0.83 -8.94
N GLN A 322 -17.20 0.45 -9.93
CA GLN A 322 -18.62 0.13 -9.73
C GLN A 322 -18.81 -1.05 -8.78
N ALA A 323 -17.96 -2.08 -8.88
CA ALA A 323 -18.04 -3.23 -8.00
C ALA A 323 -17.63 -2.90 -6.55
N ARG A 324 -16.65 -2.01 -6.33
CA ARG A 324 -16.36 -1.47 -4.98
C ARG A 324 -17.55 -0.69 -4.44
N ASP A 325 -18.15 0.20 -5.24
CA ASP A 325 -19.31 0.99 -4.82
C ASP A 325 -20.48 0.07 -4.43
N LYS A 326 -20.70 -1.01 -5.19
CA LYS A 326 -21.68 -2.03 -4.85
C LYS A 326 -21.36 -2.75 -3.53
N ALA A 327 -20.12 -3.18 -3.33
CA ALA A 327 -19.71 -3.87 -2.10
C ALA A 327 -19.82 -2.96 -0.86
N ILE A 328 -19.56 -1.66 -1.02
CA ILE A 328 -19.78 -0.65 0.03
C ILE A 328 -21.28 -0.53 0.34
N ALA A 329 -22.13 -0.39 -0.70
CA ALA A 329 -23.58 -0.30 -0.52
C ALA A 329 -24.17 -1.54 0.15
N ASP A 330 -23.73 -2.74 -0.25
CA ASP A 330 -24.14 -4.01 0.35
C ASP A 330 -23.72 -4.12 1.83
N PHE A 331 -22.58 -3.54 2.20
CA PHE A 331 -22.14 -3.43 3.59
C PHE A 331 -23.02 -2.44 4.37
N GLU A 332 -23.25 -1.24 3.83
CA GLU A 332 -24.01 -0.18 4.50
C GLU A 332 -25.48 -0.56 4.69
N ALA A 333 -26.08 -1.28 3.73
CA ALA A 333 -27.43 -1.82 3.85
C ALA A 333 -27.60 -2.78 5.04
N LYS A 334 -26.52 -3.44 5.48
CA LYS A 334 -26.53 -4.41 6.59
C LYS A 334 -26.07 -3.81 7.91
N ASN A 335 -25.17 -2.82 7.88
CA ASN A 335 -24.44 -2.35 9.05
C ASN A 335 -24.61 -0.85 9.34
N GLY A 336 -25.36 -0.14 8.50
CA GLY A 336 -25.47 1.32 8.53
C GLY A 336 -24.36 2.03 7.75
N PRO A 337 -24.49 3.35 7.54
CA PRO A 337 -23.57 4.13 6.71
C PRO A 337 -22.15 4.17 7.29
N ILE A 338 -21.17 4.25 6.40
CA ILE A 338 -19.78 4.49 6.79
C ILE A 338 -19.60 5.99 7.04
N SER A 339 -19.05 6.33 8.21
CA SER A 339 -18.76 7.72 8.55
C SER A 339 -17.82 8.36 7.53
N GLU A 340 -18.13 9.60 7.16
CA GLU A 340 -17.24 10.44 6.36
C GLU A 340 -16.06 10.94 7.18
N GLU A 341 -16.23 11.07 8.51
CA GLU A 341 -15.16 11.46 9.44
C GLU A 341 -14.06 10.41 9.46
N ASP A 342 -12.82 10.86 9.34
CA ASP A 342 -11.67 9.98 9.34
C ASP A 342 -11.43 9.44 10.76
N ASP A 343 -11.25 8.12 10.89
CA ASP A 343 -10.79 7.47 12.13
C ASP A 343 -9.27 7.74 12.27
N LEU A 344 -8.90 8.99 12.53
CA LEU A 344 -7.51 9.43 12.64
C LEU A 344 -6.97 9.07 14.03
N ASP A 345 -5.69 8.68 14.09
CA ASP A 345 -4.96 8.74 15.35
C ASP A 345 -4.81 10.23 15.72
N ASP A 346 -5.51 10.65 16.78
CA ASP A 346 -5.33 11.96 17.39
C ASP A 346 -3.98 11.97 18.14
N ASP A 347 -2.90 12.27 17.42
CA ASP A 347 -1.66 12.77 18.03
C ASP A 347 -1.94 14.21 18.52
N ASN A 348 -2.79 14.36 19.56
CA ASN A 348 -2.76 15.55 20.40
C ASN A 348 -1.53 15.43 21.30
N ASP A 349 -0.38 15.74 20.73
CA ASP A 349 0.77 16.18 21.51
C ASP A 349 0.41 17.56 22.07
N ASP A 350 -0.20 17.55 23.27
CA ASP A 350 -0.21 18.69 24.18
C ASP A 350 1.25 18.99 24.60
N ASP A 351 2.04 19.56 23.69
CA ASP A 351 3.27 20.29 24.02
C ASP A 351 2.89 21.75 24.31
N ASP A 352 2.10 21.95 25.36
CA ASP A 352 1.98 23.23 26.09
C ASP A 352 2.37 22.99 27.55
N ASN A 353 3.69 23.12 27.81
CA ASN A 353 4.23 23.75 29.03
C ASN A 353 5.74 24.01 28.91
#